data_AF-A0A2G9RJG5-F1
#
_entry.id   AF-A0A2G9RJG5-F1
#
_cell.length_a   1.000
_cell.length_b   1.000
_cell.length_c   1.000
_cell.angle_alpha   90.00
_cell.angle_beta   90.00
_cell.angle_gamma   90.00
#
_symmetry.space_group_name_H-M   'P 1'
#
loop_
_entity.id
_entity.type
_entity.pdbx_description
1 polymer ?
#
loop_
_entity_poly.entity_id
_entity_poly.type
_entity_poly.pdbx_seq_one_letter_code
_entity_poly.pdbx_strand_id
1 'polypeptide(L)'
;MDTLPFLLYFLIICSNPTNGQKPNILLIMADDLGIGDVGCFGNNTIRTPNIDRLAKEGVKLTHHISAAPLCSPSRSAFQTGRYPIRTGMTGHSGYEVLLWNAASGGLPSNETTFAKILKQQGYSTGIIGKWHLGINCESRNDFCHHPLNHGFDYFFGTPFTLINDCEASRPSEMLLNYKKKMTFYAQIFIITVLTLLVIKLSHLIIIPWKLFIFAFFGSIFFLYWYVALAFLPHWNCILMRNFDIVEQPMDLELKVSQIVEEAKAFITR
;
A
#
# COMPACT_ATOMS: atom_id res chain seq x y z
N MET A 1 7.48 41.75 32.05
CA MET A 1 8.49 40.66 32.00
C MET A 1 8.06 39.56 32.96
N ASP A 2 6.77 39.16 32.92
CA ASP A 2 6.11 38.50 34.06
C ASP A 2 5.41 37.18 33.69
N THR A 3 5.60 36.70 32.45
CA THR A 3 5.03 35.41 31.98
C THR A 3 6.01 34.24 32.09
N LEU A 4 7.31 34.53 32.26
CA LEU A 4 8.36 33.53 32.45
C LEU A 4 8.19 32.67 33.73
N PRO A 5 7.78 33.22 34.90
CA PRO A 5 7.62 32.42 36.11
C PRO A 5 6.44 31.46 36.03
N PHE A 6 5.37 31.83 35.32
CA PHE A 6 4.19 30.98 35.13
C PHE A 6 4.47 29.78 34.22
N LEU A 7 5.30 29.98 33.18
CA LEU A 7 5.72 28.92 32.26
C LEU A 7 6.65 27.90 32.95
N LEU A 8 7.53 28.36 33.84
CA LEU A 8 8.37 27.48 34.66
C LEU A 8 7.54 26.66 35.67
N TYR A 9 6.52 27.26 36.28
CA TYR A 9 5.65 26.57 37.24
C TYR A 9 4.82 25.45 36.58
N PHE A 10 4.37 25.66 35.33
CA PHE A 10 3.63 24.65 34.57
C PHE A 10 4.51 23.45 34.16
N LEU A 11 5.80 23.68 33.87
CA LEU A 11 6.77 22.62 33.56
C LEU A 11 7.10 21.74 34.79
N ILE A 12 7.06 22.32 35.99
CA ILE A 12 7.36 21.59 37.24
C ILE A 12 6.17 20.74 37.69
N ILE A 13 4.92 21.13 37.42
CA ILE A 13 3.74 20.32 37.80
C ILE A 13 3.56 19.10 36.87
N CYS A 14 4.06 19.16 35.63
CA CYS A 14 4.02 18.02 34.70
C CYS A 14 5.14 16.99 34.90
N SER A 15 6.07 17.22 35.84
CA SER A 15 7.12 16.27 36.20
C SER A 15 6.77 15.47 37.45
N ASN A 16 5.53 14.98 37.52
CA ASN A 16 5.29 13.79 38.33
C ASN A 16 6.02 12.62 37.64
N PRO A 17 7.04 12.01 38.26
CA PRO A 17 7.65 10.82 37.71
C PRO A 17 6.55 9.77 37.60
N THR A 18 6.10 9.49 36.39
CA THR A 18 5.39 8.26 36.12
C THR A 18 6.29 7.14 36.61
N ASN A 19 5.70 6.24 37.38
CA ASN A 19 6.37 5.20 38.15
C ASN A 19 7.19 4.24 37.27
N GLY A 20 8.33 4.68 36.72
CA GLY A 20 9.28 3.94 35.89
C GLY A 20 8.73 3.24 34.63
N GLN A 21 7.41 3.22 34.43
CA GLN A 21 6.75 2.43 33.40
C GLN A 21 6.53 3.28 32.17
N LYS A 22 7.14 2.82 31.08
CA LYS A 22 6.98 3.36 29.74
C LYS A 22 5.52 3.14 29.28
N PRO A 23 4.84 4.15 28.69
CA PRO A 23 3.45 4.01 28.27
C PRO A 23 3.32 3.11 27.03
N ASN A 24 2.19 2.43 26.84
CA ASN A 24 1.90 1.75 25.59
C ASN A 24 1.57 2.77 24.49
N ILE A 25 2.12 2.57 23.29
CA ILE A 25 1.91 3.46 22.15
C ILE A 25 1.09 2.70 21.09
N LEU A 26 -0.14 3.16 20.85
CA LEU A 26 -1.01 2.64 19.80
C LEU A 26 -1.21 3.71 18.71
N LEU A 27 -0.78 3.40 17.49
CA LEU A 27 -0.92 4.27 16.33
C LEU A 27 -1.95 3.66 15.38
N ILE A 28 -3.02 4.41 15.10
CA ILE A 28 -4.10 3.99 14.17
C ILE A 28 -4.06 4.91 12.96
N MET A 29 -3.84 4.34 11.78
CA MET A 29 -3.82 5.06 10.50
C MET A 29 -4.90 4.50 9.58
N ALA A 30 -5.93 5.30 9.33
CA ALA A 30 -6.90 5.01 8.28
C ALA A 30 -6.29 5.33 6.90
N ASP A 31 -6.71 4.59 5.88
CA ASP A 31 -6.25 4.76 4.50
C ASP A 31 -7.31 5.54 3.72
N ASP A 32 -6.92 6.65 3.10
CA ASP A 32 -7.77 7.54 2.30
C ASP A 32 -9.07 8.05 2.98
N LEU A 33 -9.07 8.15 4.32
CA LEU A 33 -10.16 8.76 5.08
C LEU A 33 -10.11 10.28 4.97
N GLY A 34 -11.16 10.88 4.42
CA GLY A 34 -11.29 12.33 4.32
C GLY A 34 -11.53 12.99 5.68
N ILE A 35 -10.98 14.19 5.88
CA ILE A 35 -11.20 14.97 7.10
C ILE A 35 -12.69 15.26 7.36
N GLY A 36 -13.50 15.38 6.29
CA GLY A 36 -14.94 15.61 6.36
C GLY A 36 -15.80 14.36 6.55
N ASP A 37 -15.21 13.15 6.64
CA ASP A 37 -15.97 11.90 6.79
C ASP A 37 -16.33 11.59 8.24
N VAL A 38 -15.60 12.15 9.21
CA VAL A 38 -15.73 11.79 10.62
C VAL A 38 -16.66 12.75 11.36
N GLY A 39 -17.49 12.22 12.25
CA GLY A 39 -18.49 12.97 13.00
C GLY A 39 -17.91 14.16 13.78
N CYS A 40 -16.79 13.96 14.47
CA CYS A 40 -16.12 15.00 15.24
C CYS A 40 -15.51 16.13 14.39
N PHE A 41 -15.49 16.01 13.06
CA PHE A 41 -15.11 17.04 12.10
C PHE A 41 -16.28 17.62 11.29
N GLY A 42 -17.52 17.23 11.60
CA GLY A 42 -18.74 17.84 11.08
C GLY A 42 -19.63 16.92 10.25
N ASN A 43 -19.23 15.67 10.00
CA ASN A 43 -20.10 14.71 9.30
C ASN A 43 -21.29 14.31 10.19
N ASN A 44 -22.49 14.28 9.62
CA ASN A 44 -23.71 13.89 10.35
C ASN A 44 -24.39 12.64 9.76
N THR A 45 -23.78 12.02 8.74
CA THR A 45 -24.33 10.89 7.99
C THR A 45 -23.59 9.59 8.30
N ILE A 46 -22.26 9.64 8.40
CA ILE A 46 -21.39 8.48 8.67
C ILE A 46 -21.33 8.23 10.19
N ARG A 47 -21.45 6.97 10.60
CA ARG A 47 -21.41 6.56 12.01
C ARG A 47 -19.99 6.29 12.47
N THR A 48 -19.37 7.25 13.17
CA THR A 48 -18.01 7.14 13.73
C THR A 48 -17.93 7.22 15.26
N PRO A 49 -18.86 6.60 16.04
CA PRO A 49 -19.01 6.89 17.46
C PRO A 49 -17.76 6.62 18.30
N ASN A 50 -16.94 5.63 17.93
CA ASN A 50 -15.69 5.32 18.65
C ASN A 50 -14.60 6.38 18.41
N ILE A 51 -14.49 6.90 17.18
CA ILE A 51 -13.54 7.97 16.85
C ILE A 51 -13.99 9.28 17.48
N ASP A 52 -15.29 9.57 17.46
CA ASP A 52 -15.87 10.75 18.10
C ASP A 52 -15.64 10.74 19.62
N ARG A 53 -15.76 9.56 20.24
CA ARG A 53 -15.43 9.36 21.65
C ARG A 53 -13.96 9.61 21.94
N LEU A 54 -13.03 9.07 21.14
CA LEU A 54 -11.60 9.36 21.28
C LEU A 54 -11.29 10.86 21.18
N ALA A 55 -11.93 11.57 20.24
CA ALA A 55 -11.74 13.01 20.08
C ALA A 55 -12.31 13.82 21.26
N LYS A 56 -13.38 13.33 21.91
CA LYS A 56 -13.98 13.95 23.10
C LYS A 56 -13.16 13.71 24.37
N GLU A 57 -12.56 12.54 24.49
CA GLU A 57 -11.76 12.12 25.65
C GLU A 57 -10.28 12.55 25.54
N GLY A 58 -9.85 13.06 24.39
CA GLY A 58 -8.46 13.42 24.11
C GLY A 58 -8.31 14.74 23.36
N VAL A 59 -7.27 14.81 22.52
CA VAL A 59 -6.96 15.98 21.70
C VAL A 59 -7.43 15.77 20.27
N LYS A 60 -8.14 16.77 19.72
CA LYS A 60 -8.53 16.81 18.31
C LYS A 60 -7.66 17.81 17.54
N LEU A 61 -6.87 17.32 16.60
CA LEU A 61 -6.04 18.17 15.74
C LEU A 61 -6.87 18.73 14.59
N THR A 62 -7.04 20.05 14.54
CA THR A 62 -7.75 20.74 13.45
C THR A 62 -6.86 21.07 12.26
N HIS A 63 -5.54 20.89 12.41
CA HIS A 63 -4.53 21.19 11.40
C HIS A 63 -3.44 20.10 11.38
N HIS A 64 -3.82 18.86 11.10
CA HIS A 64 -2.89 17.74 10.94
C HIS A 64 -2.56 17.54 9.45
N ILE A 65 -1.31 17.78 9.05
CA ILE A 65 -0.89 17.80 7.65
C ILE A 65 -0.07 16.54 7.36
N SER A 66 -0.55 15.70 6.43
CA SER A 66 0.27 14.61 5.88
C SER A 66 1.44 15.18 5.08
N ALA A 67 2.64 14.62 5.24
CA ALA A 67 3.83 15.08 4.53
C ALA A 67 3.77 14.90 3.00
N ALA A 68 2.82 14.11 2.51
CA ALA A 68 2.52 13.93 1.09
C ALA A 68 1.06 13.54 0.85
N PRO A 69 0.51 13.81 -0.34
CA PRO A 69 -0.88 13.48 -0.69
C PRO A 69 -1.08 12.01 -1.10
N LEU A 70 -0.04 11.17 -1.06
CA LEU A 70 -0.06 9.80 -1.54
C LEU A 70 0.45 8.80 -0.49
N CYS A 71 0.00 7.56 -0.61
CA CYS A 71 0.23 6.49 0.36
C CYS A 71 1.71 6.25 0.71
N SER A 72 2.53 5.77 -0.24
CA SER A 72 3.94 5.43 0.00
C SER A 72 4.76 6.60 0.54
N PRO A 73 4.72 7.81 -0.05
CA PRO A 73 5.48 8.95 0.51
C PRO A 73 4.96 9.34 1.89
N SER A 74 3.64 9.43 2.12
CA SER A 74 3.08 9.79 3.43
C SER A 74 3.50 8.79 4.52
N ARG A 75 3.39 7.49 4.23
CA ARG A 75 3.80 6.41 5.15
C ARG A 75 5.30 6.44 5.41
N SER A 76 6.13 6.72 4.40
CA SER A 76 7.59 6.83 4.59
C SER A 76 7.95 7.96 5.55
N ALA A 77 7.28 9.10 5.42
CA ALA A 77 7.50 10.25 6.29
C ALA A 77 6.98 10.00 7.71
N PHE A 78 5.83 9.31 7.84
CA PHE A 78 5.31 8.89 9.13
C PHE A 78 6.29 7.97 9.86
N GLN A 79 6.85 6.98 9.16
CA GLN A 79 7.81 6.04 9.76
C GLN A 79 9.11 6.71 10.20
N THR A 80 9.61 7.69 9.44
CA THR A 80 10.96 8.24 9.60
C THR A 80 11.02 9.64 10.22
N GLY A 81 9.89 10.36 10.28
CA GLY A 81 9.85 11.78 10.62
C GLY A 81 10.55 12.70 9.60
N ARG A 82 10.87 12.19 8.40
CA ARG A 82 11.63 12.91 7.36
C ARG A 82 10.75 13.15 6.14
N TYR A 83 10.93 14.28 5.46
CA TYR A 83 10.25 14.52 4.19
C TYR A 83 10.56 13.40 3.18
N PRO A 84 9.57 12.95 2.38
CA PRO A 84 9.75 11.80 1.47
C PRO A 84 10.91 11.98 0.48
N ILE A 85 11.18 13.21 0.06
CA ILE A 85 12.31 13.53 -0.83
C ILE A 85 13.68 13.17 -0.22
N ARG A 86 13.79 13.13 1.12
CA ARG A 86 15.04 12.78 1.83
C ARG A 86 15.27 11.27 1.89
N THR A 87 14.19 10.50 1.89
CA THR A 87 14.22 9.04 1.88
C THR A 87 14.20 8.48 0.45
N GLY A 88 14.03 9.34 -0.56
CA GLY A 88 13.87 8.92 -1.95
C GLY A 88 12.52 8.25 -2.25
N MET A 89 11.58 8.25 -1.29
CA MET A 89 10.23 7.68 -1.46
C MET A 89 9.30 8.66 -2.20
N THR A 90 9.78 9.17 -3.33
CA THR A 90 9.08 10.09 -4.22
C THR A 90 9.19 9.58 -5.65
N GLY A 91 8.08 9.54 -6.38
CA GLY A 91 8.12 9.19 -7.79
C GLY A 91 8.73 10.28 -8.66
N HIS A 92 9.36 9.85 -9.74
CA HIS A 92 9.59 10.67 -10.93
C HIS A 92 8.93 9.92 -12.10
N SER A 93 8.40 10.65 -13.09
CA SER A 93 7.86 10.05 -14.33
C SER A 93 6.50 9.33 -14.23
N GLY A 94 5.58 9.84 -13.40
CA GLY A 94 4.15 9.47 -13.45
C GLY A 94 3.70 8.32 -12.55
N TYR A 95 4.63 7.72 -11.79
CA TYR A 95 4.31 6.72 -10.75
C TYR A 95 4.91 7.18 -9.42
N GLU A 96 4.05 7.66 -8.51
CA GLU A 96 4.46 8.27 -7.23
C GLU A 96 4.24 7.38 -6.00
N VAL A 97 3.70 6.19 -6.22
CA VAL A 97 3.54 5.14 -5.21
C VAL A 97 4.13 3.84 -5.74
N LEU A 98 4.49 2.95 -4.82
CA LEU A 98 4.77 1.58 -5.20
C LEU A 98 3.51 0.97 -5.79
N LEU A 99 3.70 0.07 -6.75
CA LEU A 99 2.63 -0.44 -7.60
C LEU A 99 2.64 -1.97 -7.66
N TRP A 100 3.74 -2.60 -7.25
CA TRP A 100 3.93 -4.04 -7.33
C TRP A 100 4.62 -4.55 -6.08
N ASN A 101 4.19 -5.70 -5.55
CA ASN A 101 4.91 -6.39 -4.47
C ASN A 101 6.32 -6.79 -4.88
N ALA A 102 6.50 -7.14 -6.16
CA ALA A 102 7.77 -7.57 -6.73
C ALA A 102 8.65 -6.40 -7.21
N ALA A 103 8.25 -5.14 -6.98
CA ALA A 103 9.13 -4.01 -7.26
C ALA A 103 10.30 -3.98 -6.26
N SER A 104 11.48 -3.59 -6.75
CA SER A 104 12.70 -3.44 -5.95
C SER A 104 12.74 -2.13 -5.14
N GLY A 105 11.78 -1.22 -5.36
CA GLY A 105 11.70 0.04 -4.65
C GLY A 105 11.03 -0.12 -3.28
N GLY A 106 11.56 0.57 -2.28
CA GLY A 106 11.00 0.58 -0.92
C GLY A 106 11.76 1.51 0.01
N LEU A 107 11.34 1.56 1.27
CA LEU A 107 11.97 2.39 2.30
C LEU A 107 13.44 1.96 2.45
N PRO A 108 14.42 2.85 2.20
CA PRO A 108 15.82 2.46 2.24
C PRO A 108 16.25 1.87 3.58
N SER A 109 17.09 0.84 3.56
CA SER A 109 17.54 0.11 4.76
C SER A 109 18.36 0.95 5.73
N ASN A 110 18.93 2.07 5.26
CA ASN A 110 19.65 3.04 6.08
C ASN A 110 18.74 4.04 6.80
N GLU A 111 17.44 4.11 6.47
CA GLU A 111 16.49 4.98 7.15
C GLU A 111 16.10 4.38 8.52
N THR A 112 16.04 5.25 9.53
CA THR A 112 15.68 4.86 10.90
C THR A 112 14.21 5.18 11.13
N THR A 113 13.42 4.15 11.45
CA THR A 113 12.01 4.32 11.79
C THR A 113 11.81 4.57 13.28
N PHE A 114 10.67 5.15 13.66
CA PHE A 114 10.28 5.23 15.07
C PHE A 114 10.19 3.83 15.71
N ALA A 115 9.80 2.81 14.95
CA ALA A 115 9.71 1.43 15.45
C ALA A 115 11.09 0.91 15.86
N LYS A 116 12.14 1.16 15.06
CA LYS A 116 13.52 0.79 15.38
C LYS A 116 14.01 1.48 16.66
N ILE A 117 13.65 2.76 16.84
CA ILE A 117 13.97 3.53 18.05
C ILE A 117 13.23 2.94 19.27
N LEU A 118 11.93 2.68 19.15
CA LEU A 118 11.13 2.09 20.25
C LEU A 118 11.62 0.69 20.63
N LYS A 119 11.94 -0.15 19.64
CA LYS A 119 12.52 -1.49 19.86
C LYS A 119 13.84 -1.41 20.63
N GLN A 120 14.72 -0.46 20.30
CA GLN A 120 15.96 -0.21 21.07
C GLN A 120 15.68 0.22 22.53
N GLN A 121 14.53 0.85 22.77
CA GLN A 121 14.07 1.22 24.11
C GLN A 121 13.34 0.06 24.83
N GLY A 122 13.34 -1.16 24.28
CA GLY A 122 12.74 -2.34 24.92
C GLY A 122 11.23 -2.46 24.74
N TYR A 123 10.64 -1.74 23.79
CA TYR A 123 9.24 -1.97 23.42
C TYR A 123 9.10 -3.21 22.53
N SER A 124 8.03 -3.98 22.74
CA SER A 124 7.53 -4.91 21.74
C SER A 124 6.85 -4.14 20.62
N THR A 125 7.25 -4.37 19.37
CA THR A 125 6.79 -3.58 18.22
C THR A 125 6.02 -4.44 17.22
N GLY A 126 4.83 -3.99 16.83
CA GLY A 126 3.97 -4.71 15.89
C GLY A 126 3.32 -3.77 14.90
N ILE A 127 3.16 -4.24 13.66
CA ILE A 127 2.37 -3.56 12.63
C ILE A 127 1.32 -4.53 12.09
N ILE A 128 0.06 -4.10 12.14
CA ILE A 128 -1.08 -4.86 11.67
C ILE A 128 -1.79 -4.04 10.58
N GLY A 129 -1.95 -4.59 9.39
CA GLY A 129 -2.56 -3.92 8.24
C GLY A 129 -1.56 -3.58 7.13
N LYS A 130 -1.63 -2.36 6.59
CA LYS A 130 -0.92 -1.97 5.36
C LYS A 130 0.49 -1.42 5.62
N TRP A 131 1.48 -1.95 4.90
CA TRP A 131 2.85 -1.43 4.89
C TRP A 131 3.08 -0.39 3.79
N HIS A 132 3.04 -0.83 2.52
CA HIS A 132 3.17 -0.02 1.31
C HIS A 132 4.51 0.73 1.16
N LEU A 133 5.60 0.15 1.69
CA LEU A 133 6.96 0.68 1.60
C LEU A 133 7.97 -0.35 1.06
N GLY A 134 7.50 -1.31 0.25
CA GLY A 134 8.33 -2.32 -0.41
C GLY A 134 8.51 -3.60 0.40
N ILE A 135 9.06 -4.63 -0.24
CA ILE A 135 9.40 -5.91 0.42
C ILE A 135 10.86 -6.25 0.19
N ASN A 136 11.24 -6.43 -1.07
CA ASN A 136 12.54 -6.97 -1.48
C ASN A 136 13.33 -5.95 -2.31
N CYS A 137 14.65 -6.16 -2.42
CA CYS A 137 15.56 -5.31 -3.20
C CYS A 137 16.03 -6.03 -4.47
N GLU A 138 16.91 -7.00 -4.32
CA GLU A 138 17.63 -7.67 -5.40
C GLU A 138 17.13 -9.09 -5.63
N SER A 139 16.67 -9.76 -4.56
CA SER A 139 16.21 -11.13 -4.60
C SER A 139 14.88 -11.30 -3.87
N ARG A 140 14.09 -12.29 -4.28
CA ARG A 140 12.76 -12.57 -3.72
C ARG A 140 12.73 -12.87 -2.20
N ASN A 141 13.88 -13.10 -1.58
CA ASN A 141 14.02 -13.56 -0.20
C ASN A 141 14.91 -12.64 0.66
N ASP A 142 15.35 -11.47 0.16
CA ASP A 142 16.21 -10.57 0.95
C ASP A 142 15.43 -9.73 1.96
N PHE A 143 14.13 -9.50 1.70
CA PHE A 143 13.22 -8.75 2.54
C PHE A 143 13.75 -7.38 2.98
N CYS A 144 14.63 -6.75 2.21
CA CYS A 144 15.37 -5.57 2.64
C CYS A 144 14.48 -4.37 3.08
N HIS A 145 13.25 -4.30 2.55
CA HIS A 145 12.26 -3.25 2.80
C HIS A 145 11.10 -3.71 3.70
N HIS A 146 11.12 -4.99 4.11
CA HIS A 146 10.07 -5.61 4.89
C HIS A 146 9.95 -4.99 6.30
N PRO A 147 8.74 -4.87 6.90
CA PRO A 147 8.56 -4.22 8.20
C PRO A 147 9.47 -4.76 9.31
N LEU A 148 9.74 -6.07 9.33
CA LEU A 148 10.61 -6.70 10.32
C LEU A 148 12.06 -6.20 10.24
N ASN A 149 12.52 -5.81 9.06
CA ASN A 149 13.85 -5.20 8.86
C ASN A 149 13.86 -3.68 9.13
N HIS A 150 12.67 -3.10 9.38
CA HIS A 150 12.47 -1.70 9.76
C HIS A 150 11.97 -1.53 11.20
N GLY A 151 12.33 -2.46 12.08
CA GLY A 151 12.22 -2.30 13.52
C GLY A 151 10.92 -2.81 14.14
N PHE A 152 10.06 -3.51 13.39
CA PHE A 152 8.93 -4.24 13.95
C PHE A 152 9.33 -5.68 14.31
N ASP A 153 8.82 -6.20 15.43
CA ASP A 153 8.98 -7.61 15.84
C ASP A 153 7.92 -8.52 15.21
N TYR A 154 6.76 -7.94 14.88
CA TYR A 154 5.62 -8.66 14.34
C TYR A 154 4.97 -7.91 13.18
N PHE A 155 4.62 -8.63 12.12
CA PHE A 155 3.83 -8.12 11.01
C PHE A 155 2.68 -9.06 10.69
N PHE A 156 1.48 -8.51 10.55
CA PHE A 156 0.35 -9.20 9.95
C PHE A 156 -0.40 -8.23 9.04
N GLY A 157 -0.47 -8.51 7.74
CA GLY A 157 -1.23 -7.67 6.83
C GLY A 157 -0.68 -7.63 5.41
N THR A 158 -0.96 -6.54 4.71
CA THR A 158 -0.67 -6.39 3.29
C THR A 158 0.64 -5.63 3.12
N PRO A 159 1.66 -6.19 2.46
CA PRO A 159 2.89 -5.46 2.18
C PRO A 159 2.67 -4.31 1.17
N PHE A 160 1.63 -4.41 0.36
CA PHE A 160 1.19 -3.44 -0.65
C PHE A 160 -0.12 -2.75 -0.25
N THR A 161 -0.73 -1.98 -1.15
CA THR A 161 -2.05 -1.37 -0.96
C THR A 161 -3.17 -2.29 -1.45
N LEU A 162 -4.36 -2.12 -0.87
CA LEU A 162 -5.58 -2.59 -1.49
C LEU A 162 -5.82 -1.78 -2.76
N ILE A 163 -6.05 -2.47 -3.88
CA ILE A 163 -6.45 -1.90 -5.16
C ILE A 163 -7.77 -2.56 -5.56
N ASN A 164 -8.56 -1.90 -6.41
CA ASN A 164 -9.81 -2.49 -6.90
C ASN A 164 -9.61 -3.85 -7.57
N ASP A 165 -8.46 -4.10 -8.20
CA ASP A 165 -8.14 -5.39 -8.82
C ASP A 165 -8.13 -6.56 -7.81
N CYS A 166 -8.03 -6.29 -6.50
CA CYS A 166 -8.16 -7.32 -5.47
C CYS A 166 -9.60 -7.75 -5.21
N GLU A 167 -10.60 -7.00 -5.73
CA GLU A 167 -12.01 -7.33 -5.61
C GLU A 167 -12.59 -7.63 -6.99
N ALA A 168 -13.04 -8.86 -7.22
CA ALA A 168 -13.52 -9.31 -8.54
C ALA A 168 -14.71 -8.48 -9.09
N SER A 169 -15.49 -7.86 -8.21
CA SER A 169 -16.66 -7.04 -8.55
C SER A 169 -16.30 -5.64 -9.06
N ARG A 170 -15.07 -5.17 -8.82
CA ARG A 170 -14.67 -3.78 -9.07
C ARG A 170 -13.90 -3.62 -10.38
N PRO A 171 -13.99 -2.43 -11.01
CA PRO A 171 -13.19 -2.14 -12.20
C PRO A 171 -11.70 -2.01 -11.83
N SER A 172 -10.84 -2.59 -12.67
CA SER A 172 -9.38 -2.45 -12.56
C SER A 172 -8.96 -0.98 -12.54
N GLU A 173 -8.14 -0.60 -11.57
CA GLU A 173 -7.60 0.76 -11.42
C GLU A 173 -6.21 0.87 -12.03
N MET A 174 -5.37 -0.09 -11.69
CA MET A 174 -3.92 0.06 -11.80
C MET A 174 -3.43 -0.01 -13.24
N LEU A 175 -4.11 -0.80 -14.08
CA LEU A 175 -3.72 -1.04 -15.46
C LEU A 175 -4.82 -0.69 -16.45
N LEU A 176 -5.80 0.13 -16.06
CA LEU A 176 -6.94 0.43 -16.92
C LEU A 176 -6.50 0.98 -18.29
N ASN A 177 -5.58 1.95 -18.29
CA ASN A 177 -5.08 2.57 -19.52
C ASN A 177 -4.25 1.58 -20.35
N TYR A 178 -3.43 0.77 -19.69
CA TYR A 178 -2.61 -0.25 -20.37
C TYR A 178 -3.46 -1.37 -20.95
N LYS A 179 -4.46 -1.86 -20.20
CA LYS A 179 -5.46 -2.85 -20.61
C LYS A 179 -6.26 -2.35 -21.79
N LYS A 180 -6.74 -1.11 -21.76
CA LYS A 180 -7.44 -0.47 -22.89
C LYS A 180 -6.55 -0.41 -24.13
N LYS A 181 -5.32 0.08 -23.99
CA LYS A 181 -4.36 0.22 -25.09
C LYS A 181 -4.01 -1.12 -25.74
N MET A 182 -3.77 -2.16 -24.94
CA MET A 182 -3.44 -3.49 -25.43
C MET A 182 -4.64 -4.22 -26.00
N THR A 183 -5.83 -4.03 -25.44
CA THR A 183 -7.08 -4.53 -26.03
C THR A 183 -7.31 -3.91 -27.41
N PHE A 184 -7.09 -2.60 -27.54
CA PHE A 184 -7.16 -1.90 -28.82
C PHE A 184 -6.16 -2.43 -29.85
N TYR A 185 -4.91 -2.66 -29.45
CA TYR A 185 -3.90 -3.28 -30.34
C TYR A 185 -4.26 -4.72 -30.72
N ALA A 186 -4.80 -5.51 -29.79
CA ALA A 186 -5.27 -6.86 -30.09
C ALA A 186 -6.42 -6.84 -31.12
N GLN A 187 -7.35 -5.89 -31.01
CA GLN A 187 -8.43 -5.72 -31.98
C GLN A 187 -7.91 -5.35 -33.38
N ILE A 188 -7.00 -4.37 -33.49
CA ILE A 188 -6.36 -4.01 -34.77
C ILE A 188 -5.64 -5.22 -35.37
N PHE A 189 -4.92 -5.97 -34.54
CA PHE A 189 -4.20 -7.16 -34.97
C PHE A 189 -5.15 -8.23 -35.50
N ILE A 190 -6.23 -8.55 -34.77
CA ILE A 190 -7.24 -9.53 -35.19
C ILE A 190 -7.89 -9.11 -36.52
N ILE A 191 -8.31 -7.84 -36.64
CA ILE A 191 -8.90 -7.32 -37.88
C ILE A 191 -7.91 -7.45 -39.05
N THR A 192 -6.64 -7.12 -38.83
CA THR A 192 -5.60 -7.23 -39.86
C THR A 192 -5.41 -8.69 -40.32
N VAL A 193 -5.34 -9.63 -39.39
CA VAL A 193 -5.18 -11.07 -39.70
C VAL A 193 -6.41 -11.61 -40.43
N LEU A 194 -7.62 -11.24 -40.01
CA LEU A 194 -8.87 -11.63 -40.68
C LEU A 194 -8.95 -11.06 -42.10
N THR A 195 -8.60 -9.80 -42.30
CA THR A 195 -8.56 -9.17 -43.63
C THR A 195 -7.55 -9.85 -44.55
N LEU A 196 -6.34 -10.16 -44.05
CA LEU A 196 -5.33 -10.90 -44.83
C LEU A 196 -5.80 -12.32 -45.19
N LEU A 197 -6.52 -12.99 -44.28
CA LEU A 197 -7.11 -14.30 -44.54
C LEU A 197 -8.16 -14.22 -45.64
N VAL A 198 -9.07 -13.24 -45.60
CA VAL A 198 -10.10 -13.03 -46.62
C VAL A 198 -9.47 -12.72 -47.98
N ILE A 199 -8.46 -11.84 -48.05
CA ILE A 199 -7.75 -11.53 -49.30
C ILE A 199 -7.07 -12.77 -49.89
N LYS A 200 -6.47 -13.62 -49.05
CA LYS A 200 -5.84 -14.85 -49.49
C LYS A 200 -6.86 -15.86 -50.02
N LEU A 201 -8.03 -15.99 -49.36
CA LEU A 201 -9.10 -16.90 -49.75
C LEU A 201 -9.86 -16.42 -51.00
N SER A 202 -9.98 -15.12 -51.22
CA SER A 202 -10.64 -14.56 -52.40
C SER A 202 -9.78 -14.62 -53.67
N HIS A 203 -8.53 -15.12 -53.57
CA HIS A 203 -7.56 -15.20 -54.65
C HIS A 203 -7.27 -13.86 -55.35
N LEU A 204 -7.63 -12.72 -54.75
CA LEU A 204 -7.42 -11.40 -55.32
C LEU A 204 -5.93 -11.00 -55.35
N ILE A 205 -5.16 -11.46 -54.35
CA ILE A 205 -3.73 -11.15 -54.19
C ILE A 205 -2.99 -12.39 -53.66
N ILE A 206 -1.79 -12.65 -54.16
CA ILE A 206 -0.91 -13.73 -53.67
C ILE A 206 -0.28 -13.29 -52.33
N ILE A 207 -0.81 -13.81 -51.22
CA ILE A 207 -0.29 -13.53 -49.87
C ILE A 207 0.68 -14.64 -49.43
N PRO A 208 1.94 -14.32 -49.08
CA PRO A 208 2.91 -15.32 -48.65
C PRO A 208 2.52 -15.95 -47.30
N TRP A 209 2.69 -17.27 -47.17
CA TRP A 209 2.36 -18.02 -45.95
C TRP A 209 3.15 -17.56 -44.71
N LYS A 210 4.33 -16.97 -44.89
CA LYS A 210 5.16 -16.39 -43.82
C LYS A 210 4.41 -15.37 -42.96
N LEU A 211 3.49 -14.58 -43.54
CA LEU A 211 2.69 -13.61 -42.79
C LEU A 211 1.77 -14.27 -41.76
N PHE A 212 1.28 -15.48 -42.03
CA PHE A 212 0.45 -16.22 -41.09
C PHE A 212 1.27 -16.84 -39.96
N ILE A 213 2.55 -17.15 -40.19
CA ILE A 213 3.48 -17.52 -39.11
C ILE A 213 3.68 -16.34 -38.16
N PHE A 214 3.90 -15.13 -38.69
CA PHE A 214 4.00 -13.93 -37.86
C PHE A 214 2.70 -13.65 -37.11
N ALA A 215 1.54 -13.88 -37.75
CA ALA A 215 0.23 -13.77 -37.09
C ALA A 215 0.07 -14.78 -35.93
N PHE A 216 0.60 -15.99 -36.07
CA PHE A 216 0.59 -16.99 -35.00
C PHE A 216 1.43 -16.54 -33.79
N PHE A 217 2.65 -16.06 -34.01
CA PHE A 217 3.48 -15.54 -32.91
C PHE A 217 2.87 -14.28 -32.28
N GLY A 218 2.26 -13.39 -33.08
CA GLY A 218 1.56 -12.22 -32.55
C GLY A 218 0.33 -12.58 -31.70
N SER A 219 -0.41 -13.62 -32.07
CA SER A 219 -1.55 -14.10 -31.26
C SER A 219 -1.10 -14.75 -29.96
N ILE A 220 0.01 -15.49 -29.95
CA ILE A 220 0.66 -15.97 -28.71
C ILE A 220 1.03 -14.78 -27.81
N PHE A 221 1.60 -13.71 -28.36
CA PHE A 221 1.95 -12.52 -27.58
C PHE A 221 0.73 -11.89 -26.89
N PHE A 222 -0.38 -11.67 -27.61
CA PHE A 222 -1.58 -11.08 -27.02
C PHE A 222 -2.26 -12.03 -26.02
N LEU A 223 -2.24 -13.33 -26.26
CA LEU A 223 -2.74 -14.33 -25.30
C LEU A 223 -1.92 -14.32 -24.02
N TYR A 224 -0.59 -14.36 -24.13
CA TYR A 224 0.32 -14.27 -23.00
C TYR A 224 0.06 -13.02 -22.17
N TRP A 225 -0.06 -11.87 -22.83
CA TRP A 225 -0.36 -10.61 -22.16
C TRP A 225 -1.71 -10.63 -21.42
N TYR A 226 -2.75 -11.15 -22.05
CA TYR A 226 -4.08 -11.25 -21.45
C TYR A 226 -4.07 -12.16 -20.21
N VAL A 227 -3.42 -13.33 -20.32
CA VAL A 227 -3.26 -14.27 -19.22
C VAL A 227 -2.45 -13.64 -18.09
N ALA A 228 -1.31 -12.99 -18.39
CA ALA A 228 -0.47 -12.36 -17.38
C ALA A 228 -1.25 -11.33 -16.52
N LEU A 229 -2.10 -10.50 -17.14
CA LEU A 229 -2.91 -9.55 -16.38
C LEU A 229 -4.02 -10.18 -15.56
N ALA A 230 -4.54 -11.34 -15.98
CA ALA A 230 -5.52 -12.07 -15.17
C ALA A 230 -4.94 -12.58 -13.84
N PHE A 231 -3.61 -12.76 -13.76
CA PHE A 231 -2.91 -13.16 -12.52
C PHE A 231 -2.51 -11.98 -11.62
N LEU A 232 -2.82 -10.74 -11.97
CA LEU A 232 -2.48 -9.58 -11.16
C LEU A 232 -2.95 -9.68 -9.70
N PRO A 233 -4.19 -10.13 -9.39
CA PRO A 233 -4.62 -10.26 -8.01
C PRO A 233 -3.78 -11.29 -7.24
N HIS A 234 -3.38 -12.38 -7.91
CA HIS A 234 -2.52 -13.39 -7.31
C HIS A 234 -1.14 -12.82 -6.97
N TRP A 235 -0.59 -11.88 -7.73
CA TRP A 235 0.73 -11.31 -7.47
C TRP A 235 0.72 -10.15 -6.46
N ASN A 236 -0.31 -9.31 -6.48
CA ASN A 236 -0.35 -8.07 -5.69
C ASN A 236 -1.24 -8.15 -4.45
N CYS A 237 -2.29 -8.98 -4.47
CA CYS A 237 -3.24 -9.09 -3.37
C CYS A 237 -2.84 -10.26 -2.48
N ILE A 238 -1.82 -10.05 -1.65
CA ILE A 238 -1.31 -11.06 -0.72
C ILE A 238 -1.45 -10.61 0.72
N LEU A 239 -1.67 -11.57 1.60
CA LEU A 239 -1.61 -11.37 3.04
C LEU A 239 -0.37 -12.06 3.59
N MET A 240 0.38 -11.35 4.41
CA MET A 240 1.60 -11.87 5.03
C MET A 240 1.48 -11.92 6.54
N ARG A 241 2.15 -12.91 7.12
CA ARG A 241 2.45 -12.98 8.55
C ARG A 241 3.96 -13.11 8.67
N ASN A 242 4.61 -12.09 9.23
CA ASN A 242 6.06 -11.95 9.19
C ASN A 242 6.54 -12.13 7.74
N PHE A 243 7.50 -13.02 7.47
CA PHE A 243 8.05 -13.24 6.13
C PHE A 243 7.20 -14.17 5.25
N ASP A 244 6.19 -14.83 5.82
CA ASP A 244 5.42 -15.87 5.13
C ASP A 244 4.15 -15.29 4.52
N ILE A 245 3.85 -15.70 3.28
CA ILE A 245 2.56 -15.47 2.65
C ILE A 245 1.57 -16.46 3.25
N VAL A 246 0.53 -15.95 3.91
CA VAL A 246 -0.52 -16.78 4.53
C VAL A 246 -1.74 -16.92 3.64
N GLU A 247 -1.89 -16.04 2.64
CA GLU A 247 -3.05 -16.04 1.74
C GLU A 247 -2.73 -15.38 0.40
N GLN A 248 -3.13 -16.03 -0.70
CA GLN A 248 -2.84 -15.59 -2.06
C GLN A 248 -3.80 -16.25 -3.09
N PRO A 249 -4.66 -15.49 -3.79
CA PRO A 249 -4.97 -14.08 -3.55
C PRO A 249 -5.71 -13.92 -2.21
N MET A 250 -5.58 -12.74 -1.60
CA MET A 250 -6.29 -12.35 -0.40
C MET A 250 -7.78 -12.15 -0.68
N ASP A 251 -8.63 -12.80 0.11
CA ASP A 251 -10.09 -12.57 0.16
C ASP A 251 -10.38 -11.36 1.04
N LEU A 252 -11.29 -10.46 0.66
CA LEU A 252 -11.57 -9.23 1.42
C LEU A 252 -12.69 -9.36 2.46
N GLU A 253 -13.59 -10.35 2.33
CA GLU A 253 -14.84 -10.39 3.10
C GLU A 253 -14.64 -10.40 4.63
N LEU A 254 -13.56 -11.04 5.10
CA LEU A 254 -13.29 -11.24 6.54
C LEU A 254 -12.02 -10.54 7.05
N LYS A 255 -11.36 -9.70 6.24
CA LYS A 255 -10.04 -9.16 6.64
C LYS A 255 -10.13 -8.09 7.71
N VAL A 256 -11.22 -7.31 7.73
CA VAL A 256 -11.41 -6.28 8.77
C VAL A 256 -11.47 -6.91 10.16
N SER A 257 -12.28 -7.95 10.34
CA SER A 257 -12.37 -8.65 11.62
C SER A 257 -11.06 -9.34 11.97
N GLN A 258 -10.40 -9.99 11.01
CA GLN A 258 -9.11 -10.63 11.23
C GLN A 258 -8.01 -9.65 11.65
N ILE A 259 -7.94 -8.46 11.04
CA ILE A 259 -7.01 -7.38 11.43
C ILE A 259 -7.28 -6.93 12.87
N VAL A 260 -8.54 -6.77 13.26
CA VAL A 260 -8.91 -6.37 14.62
C VAL A 260 -8.53 -7.44 15.64
N GLU A 261 -8.79 -8.72 15.35
CA GLU A 261 -8.43 -9.82 16.25
C GLU A 261 -6.91 -10.00 16.35
N GLU A 262 -6.16 -9.85 15.26
CA GLU A 262 -4.69 -9.87 15.31
C GLU A 262 -4.11 -8.69 16.09
N ALA A 263 -4.70 -7.50 15.97
CA ALA A 263 -4.30 -6.35 16.78
C ALA A 263 -4.57 -6.59 18.28
N LYS A 264 -5.74 -7.11 18.64
CA LYS A 264 -6.06 -7.49 20.04
C LYS A 264 -5.12 -8.57 20.57
N ALA A 265 -4.84 -9.59 19.76
CA ALA A 265 -3.93 -10.66 20.11
C ALA A 265 -2.50 -10.14 20.33
N PHE A 266 -2.05 -9.17 19.54
CA PHE A 266 -0.74 -8.53 19.76
C PHE A 266 -0.70 -7.72 21.06
N ILE A 267 -1.76 -6.95 21.36
CA ILE A 267 -1.84 -6.10 22.58
C ILE A 267 -1.88 -6.94 23.87
N THR A 268 -2.40 -8.17 23.81
CA THR A 268 -2.62 -9.03 24.99
C THR A 268 -1.50 -10.03 25.27
N ARG A 269 -0.50 -10.15 24.39
CA ARG A 269 0.70 -10.99 24.59
C ARG A 269 1.64 -10.38 25.62
#